data_AF-A0A401SUR4-F1
#
_entry.id   AF-A0A401SUR4-F1
#
_cell.length_a   1.000
_cell.length_b   1.000
_cell.length_c   1.000
_cell.angle_alpha   90.00
_cell.angle_beta   90.00
_cell.angle_gamma   90.00
#
_symmetry.space_group_name_H-M   'P 1'
#
loop_
_entity.id
_entity.type
_entity.pdbx_description
1 polymer ?
#
loop_
_entity_poly.entity_id
_entity_poly.type
_entity_poly.pdbx_seq_one_letter_code
_entity_poly.pdbx_strand_id
1 'polypeptide(L)'
;MYVLFWLQGDRVIPLYIPQCGECKFCLNPNTNLCQKIRVTQGQGLMPDKTSRFTCKGQMVYHYMGTSTFSEYTVVADISLAKIDSAAPLDKVCLLGCGISTGYGAVVNTAKVHPGSTCAVFGLGGVGLAAIMGCKVAGATRIIGVDINKDKFATAKEFGATEFVNPKDYEKPIQEVLVGLTDGGVDYSFECIGNVMTMRAALEACHKGWGTSVIIGVAPSGHEIATRPFQLVTGRTWKGTAFGGNTMFVNL
;
A
#
# COMPACT_ATOMS: atom_id res chain seq x y z
N MET A 1 -4.36 28.27 6.60
CA MET A 1 -5.59 27.61 7.08
C MET A 1 -6.45 27.35 5.86
N TYR A 2 -6.36 26.15 5.28
CA TYR A 2 -7.16 25.80 4.10
C TYR A 2 -8.55 25.40 4.57
N VAL A 3 -9.52 26.30 4.42
CA VAL A 3 -10.93 25.98 4.68
C VAL A 3 -11.42 25.15 3.50
N LEU A 4 -11.51 23.84 3.67
CA LEU A 4 -12.19 22.97 2.72
C LEU A 4 -13.68 23.27 2.81
N PHE A 5 -14.20 24.02 1.85
CA PHE A 5 -15.63 24.24 1.72
C PHE A 5 -16.25 22.96 1.12
N TRP A 6 -16.78 22.11 1.99
CA TRP A 6 -17.62 20.98 1.60
C TRP A 6 -19.01 21.49 1.25
N LEU A 7 -19.50 21.16 0.06
CA LEU A 7 -20.86 21.49 -0.36
C LEU A 7 -21.69 20.21 -0.53
N GLN A 8 -22.98 20.31 -0.24
CA GLN A 8 -23.92 19.25 -0.59
C GLN A 8 -23.85 19.00 -2.11
N GLY A 9 -23.72 17.74 -2.50
CA GLY A 9 -23.58 17.33 -3.90
C GLY A 9 -22.15 17.14 -4.39
N ASP A 10 -21.13 17.50 -3.60
CA ASP A 10 -19.74 17.21 -3.93
C ASP A 10 -19.49 15.69 -4.01
N ARG A 11 -18.77 15.26 -5.05
CA ARG A 11 -18.26 13.88 -5.14
C ARG A 11 -17.00 13.77 -4.28
N VAL A 12 -16.95 12.74 -3.44
CA VAL A 12 -15.89 12.55 -2.46
C VAL A 12 -15.45 11.09 -2.34
N ILE A 13 -14.20 10.91 -1.91
CA ILE A 13 -13.65 9.62 -1.46
C ILE A 13 -13.28 9.73 0.02
N PRO A 14 -13.82 8.87 0.90
CA PRO A 14 -13.37 8.78 2.29
C PRO A 14 -11.92 8.30 2.39
N LEU A 15 -11.14 8.96 3.25
CA LEU A 15 -9.73 8.67 3.50
C LEU A 15 -9.57 8.00 4.86
N TYR A 16 -9.10 6.75 4.83
CA TYR A 16 -8.77 6.04 6.07
C TYR A 16 -7.47 6.54 6.73
N ILE A 17 -6.62 7.24 5.98
CA ILE A 17 -5.53 8.04 6.55
C ILE A 17 -5.96 9.51 6.43
N PRO A 18 -6.28 10.18 7.56
CA PRO A 18 -6.69 11.58 7.53
C PRO A 18 -5.52 12.49 7.09
N GLN A 19 -5.81 13.74 6.74
CA GLN A 19 -4.78 14.75 6.51
C GLN A 19 -5.24 16.12 7.04
N CYS A 20 -4.92 16.41 8.30
CA CYS A 20 -5.38 17.63 8.96
C CYS A 20 -4.60 18.91 8.59
N GLY A 21 -3.45 18.79 7.92
CA GLY A 21 -2.65 19.94 7.45
C GLY A 21 -1.92 20.75 8.54
N GLU A 22 -2.12 20.44 9.83
CA GLU A 22 -1.60 21.25 10.94
C GLU A 22 -0.74 20.47 11.96
N CYS A 23 -0.85 19.13 12.01
CA CYS A 23 -0.09 18.34 12.98
C CYS A 23 1.36 18.15 12.51
N LYS A 24 2.28 17.89 13.44
CA LYS A 24 3.71 17.68 13.13
C LYS A 24 4.00 16.64 12.03
N PHE A 25 3.12 15.65 11.86
CA PHE A 25 3.23 14.64 10.82
C PHE A 25 2.81 15.21 9.46
N CYS A 26 1.68 15.92 9.39
CA CYS A 26 1.23 16.57 8.15
C CYS A 26 2.18 17.67 7.67
N LEU A 27 2.90 18.31 8.60
CA LEU A 27 3.90 19.33 8.28
C LEU A 27 5.27 18.75 7.92
N ASN A 28 5.48 17.43 8.05
CA ASN A 28 6.75 16.78 7.76
C ASN A 28 6.72 16.14 6.36
N PRO A 29 7.62 16.53 5.43
CA PRO A 29 7.62 16.03 4.05
C PRO A 29 7.96 14.54 3.92
N ASN A 30 8.42 13.90 5.01
CA ASN A 30 8.85 12.50 4.99
C ASN A 30 7.74 11.51 5.40
N THR A 31 6.49 11.96 5.60
CA THR A 31 5.41 11.07 6.03
C THR A 31 4.03 11.56 5.59
N ASN A 32 3.10 10.62 5.44
CA ASN A 32 1.67 10.88 5.25
C ASN A 32 0.82 10.47 6.47
N LEU A 33 1.44 10.09 7.59
CA LEU A 33 0.76 9.46 8.73
C LEU A 33 0.17 10.48 9.73
N CYS A 34 -0.88 11.19 9.32
CA CYS A 34 -1.60 12.08 10.24
C CYS A 34 -2.08 11.34 11.50
N GLN A 35 -1.84 11.95 12.66
CA GLN A 35 -2.21 11.36 13.96
C GLN A 35 -3.45 11.99 14.60
N LYS A 36 -4.04 13.04 13.99
CA LYS A 36 -5.05 13.90 14.63
C LYS A 36 -6.23 13.12 15.24
N ILE A 37 -6.70 12.07 14.57
CA ILE A 37 -7.86 11.26 15.00
C ILE A 37 -7.54 9.76 15.10
N ARG A 38 -6.27 9.37 15.06
CA ARG A 38 -5.85 7.97 14.95
C ARG A 38 -6.27 7.12 16.15
N VAL A 39 -6.30 7.71 17.35
CA VAL A 39 -6.70 7.03 18.59
C VAL A 39 -8.17 6.64 18.55
N THR A 40 -9.08 7.59 18.31
CA THR A 40 -10.52 7.32 18.26
C THR A 40 -10.88 6.43 17.07
N GLN A 41 -10.22 6.63 15.92
CA GLN A 41 -10.36 5.77 14.74
C GLN A 41 -10.00 4.31 15.04
N GLY A 42 -8.93 4.08 15.82
CA GLY A 42 -8.54 2.73 16.27
C GLY A 42 -9.52 2.10 17.27
N GLN A 43 -10.29 2.91 17.98
CA GLN A 43 -11.38 2.48 18.87
C GLN A 43 -12.72 2.31 18.15
N GLY A 44 -12.79 2.62 16.85
CA GLY A 44 -14.03 2.58 16.07
C GLY A 44 -15.00 3.72 16.40
N LEU A 45 -14.49 4.90 16.78
CA LEU A 45 -15.28 6.04 17.22
C LEU A 45 -14.89 7.33 16.46
N MET A 46 -15.83 8.27 16.41
CA MET A 46 -15.61 9.63 15.91
C MET A 46 -14.68 10.43 16.85
N PRO A 47 -14.17 11.61 16.44
CA PRO A 47 -13.27 12.42 17.28
C PRO A 47 -13.86 12.82 18.65
N ASP A 48 -15.18 12.90 18.74
CA ASP A 48 -15.92 13.16 19.99
C ASP A 48 -16.13 11.91 20.88
N LYS A 49 -15.49 10.78 20.52
CA LYS A 49 -15.56 9.49 21.22
C LYS A 49 -16.94 8.84 21.20
N THR A 50 -17.78 9.15 20.22
CA THR A 50 -19.09 8.52 20.03
C THR A 50 -19.18 7.81 18.68
N SER A 51 -20.15 6.90 18.54
CA SER A 51 -20.52 6.36 17.23
C SER A 51 -21.64 7.18 16.58
N ARG A 52 -21.80 7.01 15.27
CA ARG A 52 -22.92 7.54 14.48
C ARG A 52 -23.87 6.44 14.02
N PHE A 53 -23.54 5.19 14.35
CA PHE A 53 -24.29 4.02 13.94
C PHE A 53 -24.92 3.33 15.13
N THR A 54 -26.20 2.98 14.96
CA THR A 54 -26.92 2.05 15.82
C THR A 54 -27.61 1.02 14.94
N CYS A 55 -27.75 -0.20 15.45
CA CYS A 55 -28.51 -1.27 14.80
C CYS A 55 -29.29 -2.02 15.88
N LYS A 56 -30.63 -2.10 15.73
CA LYS A 56 -31.52 -2.74 16.71
C LYS A 56 -31.31 -2.21 18.15
N GLY A 57 -31.12 -0.89 18.29
CA GLY A 57 -30.89 -0.24 19.58
C GLY A 57 -29.49 -0.46 20.18
N GLN A 58 -28.60 -1.19 19.51
CA GLN A 58 -27.22 -1.40 19.93
C GLN A 58 -26.27 -0.49 19.17
N MET A 59 -25.25 0.03 19.85
CA MET A 59 -24.19 0.81 19.21
C MET A 59 -23.40 -0.09 18.25
N VAL A 60 -23.15 0.42 17.04
CA VAL A 60 -22.25 -0.23 16.06
C VAL A 60 -21.01 0.64 15.93
N TYR A 61 -19.82 0.04 15.96
CA TYR A 61 -18.58 0.78 15.81
C TYR A 61 -18.35 1.24 14.37
N HIS A 62 -17.65 2.35 14.23
CA HIS A 62 -17.04 2.72 12.96
C HIS A 62 -15.87 1.80 12.64
N TYR A 63 -15.54 1.67 11.34
CA TYR A 63 -14.36 0.97 10.89
C TYR A 63 -13.46 1.90 10.08
N MET A 64 -12.19 1.99 10.48
CA MET A 64 -11.16 2.83 9.85
C MET A 64 -11.60 4.29 9.63
N GLY A 65 -12.56 4.80 10.42
CA GLY A 65 -13.10 6.16 10.26
C GLY A 65 -13.81 6.42 8.93
N THR A 66 -14.21 5.36 8.21
CA THR A 66 -14.87 5.47 6.89
C THR A 66 -16.20 4.71 6.84
N SER A 67 -16.24 3.47 7.33
CA SER A 67 -17.47 2.64 7.43
C SER A 67 -18.28 2.59 6.13
N THR A 68 -17.63 2.27 5.01
CA THR A 68 -18.21 2.40 3.66
C THR A 68 -19.21 1.30 3.27
N PHE A 69 -19.46 0.32 4.14
CA PHE A 69 -20.49 -0.71 3.94
C PHE A 69 -21.82 -0.29 4.55
N SER A 70 -22.31 0.86 4.10
CA SER A 70 -23.58 1.47 4.49
C SER A 70 -24.01 2.44 3.38
N GLU A 71 -25.32 2.61 3.15
CA GLU A 71 -25.83 3.59 2.18
C GLU A 71 -25.43 5.03 2.55
N TYR A 72 -25.28 5.31 3.85
CA TYR A 72 -24.79 6.57 4.39
C TYR A 72 -23.74 6.33 5.46
N THR A 73 -22.74 7.21 5.51
CA THR A 73 -21.72 7.22 6.55
C THR A 73 -21.44 8.64 7.02
N VAL A 74 -20.84 8.75 8.20
CA VAL A 74 -20.39 10.02 8.77
C VAL A 74 -18.90 9.89 9.05
N VAL A 75 -18.11 10.80 8.50
CA VAL A 75 -16.65 10.80 8.61
C VAL A 75 -16.17 12.16 9.11
N ALA A 76 -14.93 12.21 9.61
CA ALA A 76 -14.30 13.48 9.90
C ALA A 76 -14.01 14.22 8.58
N ASP A 77 -14.13 15.54 8.58
CA ASP A 77 -13.84 16.41 7.44
C ASP A 77 -12.39 16.24 6.93
N ILE A 78 -11.42 16.06 7.83
CA ILE A 78 -10.02 15.76 7.51
C ILE A 78 -9.80 14.36 6.92
N SER A 79 -10.85 13.55 6.81
CA SER A 79 -10.89 12.21 6.24
C SER A 79 -11.70 12.16 4.95
N LEU A 80 -11.80 13.27 4.22
CA LEU A 80 -12.44 13.34 2.92
C LEU A 80 -11.50 13.93 1.88
N ALA A 81 -11.56 13.40 0.66
CA ALA A 81 -11.00 14.03 -0.53
C ALA A 81 -12.12 14.36 -1.50
N LYS A 82 -12.23 15.63 -1.90
CA LYS A 82 -13.08 16.04 -3.02
C LYS A 82 -12.45 15.56 -4.32
N ILE A 83 -13.28 15.03 -5.22
CA ILE A 83 -12.84 14.54 -6.53
C ILE A 83 -13.62 15.24 -7.65
N ASP A 84 -13.17 15.01 -8.89
CA ASP A 84 -13.83 15.54 -10.07
C ASP A 84 -15.31 15.11 -10.11
N SER A 85 -16.19 16.09 -10.31
CA SER A 85 -17.63 15.90 -10.47
C SER A 85 -18.02 15.01 -11.66
N ALA A 86 -17.13 14.78 -12.63
CA ALA A 86 -17.33 13.88 -13.76
C ALA A 86 -16.83 12.44 -13.50
N ALA A 87 -16.06 12.21 -12.43
CA ALA A 87 -15.40 10.93 -12.19
C ALA A 87 -16.41 9.78 -11.93
N PRO A 88 -16.29 8.63 -12.63
CA PRO A 88 -17.18 7.48 -12.45
C PRO A 88 -16.93 6.78 -11.10
N LEU A 89 -17.88 6.94 -10.15
CA LEU A 89 -17.72 6.50 -8.76
C LEU A 89 -17.58 4.98 -8.59
N ASP A 90 -18.14 4.21 -9.52
CA ASP A 90 -18.01 2.75 -9.64
C ASP A 90 -16.58 2.31 -9.97
N LYS A 91 -15.73 3.22 -10.44
CA LYS A 91 -14.31 2.95 -10.76
C LYS A 91 -13.36 3.62 -9.77
N VAL A 92 -13.55 4.91 -9.50
CA VAL A 92 -12.60 5.69 -8.69
C VAL A 92 -12.64 5.35 -7.21
N CYS A 93 -13.63 4.58 -6.75
CA CYS A 93 -13.65 4.04 -5.39
C CYS A 93 -12.37 3.26 -5.04
N LEU A 94 -11.71 2.64 -6.03
CA LEU A 94 -10.45 1.90 -5.86
C LEU A 94 -9.26 2.80 -5.47
N LEU A 95 -9.34 4.12 -5.73
CA LEU A 95 -8.33 5.10 -5.33
C LEU A 95 -8.35 5.37 -3.81
N GLY A 96 -9.41 4.98 -3.11
CA GLY A 96 -9.48 5.11 -1.64
C GLY A 96 -8.62 4.10 -0.88
N CYS A 97 -8.06 3.08 -1.55
CA CYS A 97 -7.20 2.08 -0.90
C CYS A 97 -6.19 1.45 -1.87
N GLY A 98 -6.57 0.34 -2.53
CA GLY A 98 -5.61 -0.62 -3.09
C GLY A 98 -4.74 -0.08 -4.22
N ILE A 99 -5.33 0.66 -5.16
CA ILE A 99 -4.60 1.20 -6.31
C ILE A 99 -3.57 2.23 -5.86
N SER A 100 -4.02 3.22 -5.10
CA SER A 100 -3.15 4.27 -4.54
C SER A 100 -2.03 3.69 -3.69
N THR A 101 -2.33 2.63 -2.92
CA THR A 101 -1.34 1.94 -2.09
C THR A 101 -0.25 1.27 -2.91
N GLY A 102 -0.61 0.38 -3.84
CA GLY A 102 0.38 -0.34 -4.63
C GLY A 102 1.18 0.57 -5.55
N TYR A 103 0.49 1.48 -6.27
CA TYR A 103 1.14 2.44 -7.16
C TYR A 103 2.08 3.38 -6.40
N GLY A 104 1.60 3.97 -5.31
CA GLY A 104 2.39 4.88 -4.47
C GLY A 104 3.57 4.20 -3.77
N ALA A 105 3.45 2.92 -3.40
CA ALA A 105 4.56 2.15 -2.85
C ALA A 105 5.78 2.18 -3.78
N VAL A 106 5.52 2.11 -5.09
CA VAL A 106 6.57 2.16 -6.12
C VAL A 106 7.10 3.58 -6.32
N VAL A 107 6.23 4.52 -6.65
CA VAL A 107 6.67 5.86 -7.10
C VAL A 107 7.07 6.79 -5.96
N ASN A 108 6.41 6.69 -4.81
CA ASN A 108 6.66 7.57 -3.66
C ASN A 108 7.62 6.93 -2.65
N THR A 109 7.39 5.67 -2.29
CA THR A 109 8.11 5.02 -1.16
C THR A 109 9.43 4.39 -1.60
N ALA A 110 9.39 3.52 -2.61
CA ALA A 110 10.59 2.90 -3.18
C ALA A 110 11.36 3.87 -4.08
N LYS A 111 10.65 4.75 -4.80
CA LYS A 111 11.18 5.63 -5.85
C LYS A 111 11.94 4.82 -6.89
N VAL A 112 11.27 3.79 -7.43
CA VAL A 112 11.82 2.95 -8.51
C VAL A 112 12.27 3.84 -9.66
N HIS A 113 13.45 3.56 -10.21
CA HIS A 113 14.01 4.30 -11.32
C HIS A 113 13.95 3.48 -12.63
N PRO A 114 14.03 4.15 -13.79
CA PRO A 114 14.11 3.45 -15.07
C PRO A 114 15.27 2.46 -15.10
N GLY A 115 15.07 1.31 -15.76
CA GLY A 115 16.07 0.26 -15.87
C GLY A 115 15.99 -0.81 -14.79
N SER A 116 15.35 -0.56 -13.64
CA SER A 116 15.36 -1.48 -12.49
C SER A 116 14.71 -2.84 -12.77
N THR A 117 15.15 -3.85 -12.03
CA THR A 117 14.48 -5.14 -11.87
C THR A 117 13.66 -5.15 -10.57
N CYS A 118 12.38 -5.48 -10.66
CA CYS A 118 11.46 -5.52 -9.53
C CYS A 118 10.85 -6.91 -9.32
N ALA A 119 10.65 -7.31 -8.06
CA ALA A 119 9.85 -8.48 -7.70
C ALA A 119 8.61 -8.07 -6.89
N VAL A 120 7.43 -8.58 -7.25
CA VAL A 120 6.17 -8.31 -6.56
C VAL A 120 5.59 -9.61 -6.02
N PHE A 121 5.57 -9.73 -4.70
CA PHE A 121 5.03 -10.89 -3.99
C PHE A 121 3.55 -10.67 -3.69
N GLY A 122 2.69 -11.52 -4.27
CA GLY A 122 1.24 -11.44 -4.18
C GLY A 122 0.64 -10.64 -5.33
N LEU A 123 -0.14 -11.30 -6.18
CA LEU A 123 -0.74 -10.72 -7.40
C LEU A 123 -2.23 -10.40 -7.23
N GLY A 124 -2.60 -9.88 -6.06
CA GLY A 124 -3.93 -9.29 -5.82
C GLY A 124 -4.01 -7.83 -6.28
N GLY A 125 -5.11 -7.13 -6.00
CA GLY A 125 -5.31 -5.75 -6.47
C GLY A 125 -4.17 -4.77 -6.12
N VAL A 126 -3.60 -4.87 -4.91
CA VAL A 126 -2.44 -4.05 -4.50
C VAL A 126 -1.18 -4.42 -5.28
N GLY A 127 -0.89 -5.72 -5.46
CA GLY A 127 0.26 -6.19 -6.22
C GLY A 127 0.17 -5.82 -7.71
N LEU A 128 -1.01 -5.91 -8.30
CA LEU A 128 -1.27 -5.46 -9.67
C LEU A 128 -1.04 -3.94 -9.81
N ALA A 129 -1.44 -3.14 -8.81
CA ALA A 129 -1.14 -1.71 -8.79
C ALA A 129 0.36 -1.41 -8.62
N ALA A 130 1.08 -2.22 -7.83
CA ALA A 130 2.54 -2.12 -7.75
C ALA A 130 3.21 -2.47 -9.09
N ILE A 131 2.77 -3.55 -9.77
CA ILE A 131 3.25 -3.89 -11.13
C ILE A 131 3.02 -2.71 -12.10
N MET A 132 1.83 -2.12 -12.07
CA MET A 132 1.51 -0.93 -12.88
C MET A 132 2.46 0.24 -12.54
N GLY A 133 2.71 0.49 -11.26
CA GLY A 133 3.67 1.49 -10.80
C GLY A 133 5.09 1.22 -11.32
N CYS A 134 5.56 -0.03 -11.25
CA CYS A 134 6.89 -0.42 -11.75
C CYS A 134 7.02 -0.17 -13.25
N LYS A 135 5.98 -0.53 -14.02
CA LYS A 135 5.93 -0.29 -15.47
C LYS A 135 5.99 1.20 -15.80
N VAL A 136 5.19 2.02 -15.12
CA VAL A 136 5.19 3.48 -15.32
C VAL A 136 6.53 4.11 -14.91
N ALA A 137 7.17 3.60 -13.85
CA ALA A 137 8.49 4.03 -13.41
C ALA A 137 9.64 3.61 -14.36
N GLY A 138 9.37 2.78 -15.38
CA GLY A 138 10.35 2.35 -16.37
C GLY A 138 11.20 1.15 -15.94
N ALA A 139 10.72 0.32 -15.01
CA ALA A 139 11.37 -0.95 -14.68
C ALA A 139 11.41 -1.87 -15.92
N THR A 140 12.53 -2.56 -16.15
CA THR A 140 12.75 -3.39 -17.34
C THR A 140 12.32 -4.83 -17.13
N ARG A 141 12.50 -5.35 -15.91
CA ARG A 141 12.06 -6.68 -15.49
C ARG A 141 11.13 -6.55 -14.30
N ILE A 142 9.92 -7.09 -14.40
CA ILE A 142 8.90 -7.07 -13.36
C ILE A 142 8.46 -8.51 -13.12
N ILE A 143 8.98 -9.12 -12.07
CA ILE A 143 8.79 -10.52 -11.72
C ILE A 143 7.59 -10.65 -10.76
N GLY A 144 6.50 -11.23 -11.23
CA GLY A 144 5.33 -11.53 -10.41
C GLY A 144 5.49 -12.85 -9.67
N VAL A 145 5.27 -12.85 -8.35
CA VAL A 145 5.39 -14.04 -7.49
C VAL A 145 4.06 -14.34 -6.83
N ASP A 146 3.43 -15.46 -7.17
CA ASP A 146 2.18 -15.91 -6.52
C ASP A 146 2.08 -17.44 -6.55
N ILE A 147 1.44 -18.01 -5.53
CA ILE A 147 1.20 -19.45 -5.45
C ILE A 147 0.07 -19.93 -6.38
N ASN A 148 -0.75 -19.01 -6.88
CA ASN A 148 -1.80 -19.28 -7.85
C ASN A 148 -1.38 -18.80 -9.25
N LYS A 149 -1.13 -19.76 -10.17
CA LYS A 149 -0.71 -19.47 -11.54
C LYS A 149 -1.80 -18.79 -12.38
N ASP A 150 -3.07 -18.92 -12.01
CA ASP A 150 -4.19 -18.32 -12.75
C ASP A 150 -4.11 -16.78 -12.78
N LYS A 151 -3.39 -16.19 -11.81
CA LYS A 151 -3.18 -14.74 -11.73
C LYS A 151 -2.14 -14.20 -12.70
N PHE A 152 -1.31 -15.06 -13.30
CA PHE A 152 -0.19 -14.62 -14.14
C PHE A 152 -0.66 -13.93 -15.43
N ALA A 153 -1.75 -14.42 -16.04
CA ALA A 153 -2.31 -13.82 -17.24
C ALA A 153 -2.73 -12.36 -16.99
N THR A 154 -3.49 -12.11 -15.92
CA THR A 154 -3.88 -10.75 -15.52
C THR A 154 -2.66 -9.91 -15.14
N ALA A 155 -1.72 -10.44 -14.36
CA ALA A 155 -0.52 -9.69 -14.00
C ALA A 155 0.32 -9.26 -15.21
N LYS A 156 0.33 -10.06 -16.29
CA LYS A 156 0.96 -9.70 -17.57
C LYS A 156 0.30 -8.48 -18.23
N GLU A 157 -1.03 -8.40 -18.23
CA GLU A 157 -1.77 -7.24 -18.76
C GLU A 157 -1.41 -5.95 -18.01
N PHE A 158 -1.17 -6.05 -16.70
CA PHE A 158 -0.77 -4.91 -15.86
C PHE A 158 0.70 -4.52 -16.00
N GLY A 159 1.55 -5.39 -16.54
CA GLY A 159 2.95 -5.07 -16.86
C GLY A 159 4.00 -6.06 -16.38
N ALA A 160 3.64 -7.15 -15.72
CA ALA A 160 4.62 -8.16 -15.33
C ALA A 160 5.25 -8.82 -16.56
N THR A 161 6.56 -9.00 -16.53
CA THR A 161 7.34 -9.57 -17.63
C THR A 161 7.68 -11.03 -17.41
N GLU A 162 7.78 -11.45 -16.15
CA GLU A 162 8.19 -12.79 -15.72
C GLU A 162 7.36 -13.24 -14.53
N PHE A 163 7.28 -14.55 -14.31
CA PHE A 163 6.44 -15.14 -13.27
C PHE A 163 7.15 -16.28 -12.56
N VAL A 164 6.96 -16.36 -11.25
CA VAL A 164 7.48 -17.47 -10.43
C VAL A 164 6.38 -17.94 -9.48
N ASN A 165 6.09 -19.23 -9.51
CA ASN A 165 5.29 -19.87 -8.46
C ASN A 165 6.24 -20.54 -7.46
N PRO A 166 6.26 -20.15 -6.18
CA PRO A 166 7.13 -20.79 -5.18
C PRO A 166 6.95 -22.30 -5.06
N LYS A 167 5.79 -22.86 -5.44
CA LYS A 167 5.50 -24.30 -5.39
C LYS A 167 6.18 -25.11 -6.49
N ASP A 168 6.72 -24.45 -7.51
CA ASP A 168 7.44 -25.13 -8.62
C ASP A 168 8.92 -25.37 -8.31
N TYR A 169 9.38 -24.98 -7.12
CA TYR A 169 10.79 -25.03 -6.74
C TYR A 169 10.97 -25.71 -5.38
N GLU A 170 12.03 -26.51 -5.25
CA GLU A 170 12.45 -27.07 -3.97
C GLU A 170 13.23 -26.05 -3.12
N LYS A 171 13.89 -25.10 -3.78
CA LYS A 171 14.67 -24.03 -3.13
C LYS A 171 13.76 -22.93 -2.58
N PRO A 172 14.17 -22.24 -1.51
CA PRO A 172 13.49 -21.02 -1.05
C PRO A 172 13.35 -19.99 -2.18
N ILE A 173 12.20 -19.34 -2.27
CA ILE A 173 11.87 -18.42 -3.37
C ILE A 173 12.89 -17.27 -3.51
N GLN A 174 13.46 -16.79 -2.40
CA GLN A 174 14.48 -15.75 -2.45
C GLN A 174 15.76 -16.21 -3.15
N GLU A 175 16.15 -17.49 -3.03
CA GLU A 175 17.32 -18.03 -3.73
C GLU A 175 17.04 -18.20 -5.22
N VAL A 176 15.82 -18.61 -5.58
CA VAL A 176 15.36 -18.69 -6.97
C VAL A 176 15.45 -17.31 -7.62
N LEU A 177 14.94 -16.27 -6.98
CA LEU A 177 14.98 -14.90 -7.49
C LEU A 177 16.41 -14.38 -7.59
N VAL A 178 17.26 -14.60 -6.58
CA VAL A 178 18.68 -14.21 -6.63
C VAL A 178 19.40 -14.88 -7.82
N GLY A 179 19.12 -16.15 -8.10
CA GLY A 179 19.68 -16.85 -9.26
C GLY A 179 19.14 -16.33 -10.60
N LEU A 180 17.84 -16.02 -10.69
CA LEU A 180 17.20 -15.48 -11.90
C LEU A 180 17.66 -14.06 -12.28
N THR A 181 18.23 -13.32 -11.33
CA THR A 181 18.61 -11.92 -11.51
C THR A 181 20.08 -11.65 -11.20
N ASP A 182 20.90 -12.69 -11.19
CA ASP A 182 22.36 -12.61 -10.99
C ASP A 182 22.77 -11.78 -9.77
N GLY A 183 22.15 -12.03 -8.62
CA GLY A 183 22.50 -11.38 -7.35
C GLY A 183 21.33 -10.78 -6.56
N GLY A 184 20.14 -10.75 -7.14
CA GLY A 184 18.90 -10.24 -6.52
C GLY A 184 18.30 -9.04 -7.25
N VAL A 185 17.08 -8.66 -6.87
CA VAL A 185 16.33 -7.56 -7.51
C VAL A 185 16.68 -6.20 -6.92
N ASP A 186 16.55 -5.12 -7.68
CA ASP A 186 16.74 -3.76 -7.17
C ASP A 186 15.65 -3.41 -6.16
N TYR A 187 14.41 -3.81 -6.44
CA TYR A 187 13.26 -3.55 -5.59
C TYR A 187 12.38 -4.78 -5.40
N SER A 188 11.93 -5.01 -4.17
CA SER A 188 10.89 -6.00 -3.89
C SER A 188 9.72 -5.39 -3.14
N PHE A 189 8.52 -5.89 -3.42
CA PHE A 189 7.28 -5.42 -2.83
C PHE A 189 6.50 -6.60 -2.26
N GLU A 190 6.29 -6.63 -0.94
CA GLU A 190 5.45 -7.64 -0.30
C GLU A 190 4.02 -7.12 -0.20
N CYS A 191 3.10 -7.77 -0.93
CA CYS A 191 1.70 -7.37 -1.07
C CYS A 191 0.73 -8.42 -0.51
N ILE A 192 1.14 -9.23 0.47
CA ILE A 192 0.38 -10.37 0.98
C ILE A 192 0.01 -10.17 2.45
N GLY A 193 0.99 -9.81 3.30
CA GLY A 193 0.81 -9.75 4.74
C GLY A 193 1.28 -11.02 5.44
N ASN A 194 2.27 -11.72 4.89
CA ASN A 194 2.87 -12.90 5.53
C ASN A 194 4.34 -12.63 5.87
N VAL A 195 4.71 -12.80 7.14
CA VAL A 195 6.06 -12.45 7.63
C VAL A 195 7.18 -13.27 6.98
N MET A 196 6.89 -14.48 6.51
CA MET A 196 7.84 -15.31 5.78
C MET A 196 8.09 -14.79 4.37
N THR A 197 7.05 -14.29 3.68
CA THR A 197 7.22 -13.63 2.38
C THR A 197 7.83 -12.24 2.52
N MET A 198 7.61 -11.53 3.64
CA MET A 198 8.29 -10.27 3.93
C MET A 198 9.81 -10.48 4.05
N ARG A 199 10.22 -11.53 4.77
CA ARG A 199 11.63 -11.93 4.86
C ARG A 199 12.18 -12.32 3.48
N ALA A 200 11.47 -13.17 2.74
CA ALA A 200 11.92 -13.61 1.43
C ALA A 200 12.06 -12.44 0.44
N ALA A 201 11.15 -11.48 0.48
CA ALA A 201 11.22 -10.27 -0.34
C ALA A 201 12.50 -9.46 -0.05
N LEU A 202 12.87 -9.28 1.22
CA LEU A 202 14.13 -8.63 1.58
C LEU A 202 15.34 -9.44 1.10
N GLU A 203 15.35 -10.75 1.35
CA GLU A 203 16.49 -11.61 1.02
C GLU A 203 16.65 -11.83 -0.49
N ALA A 204 15.59 -11.60 -1.28
CA ALA A 204 15.63 -11.61 -2.75
C ALA A 204 16.22 -10.33 -3.35
N CYS A 205 16.33 -9.24 -2.58
CA CYS A 205 16.93 -7.99 -3.07
C CYS A 205 18.45 -8.12 -3.25
N HIS A 206 18.99 -7.32 -4.18
CA HIS A 206 20.42 -7.27 -4.45
C HIS A 206 21.22 -6.77 -3.25
N LYS A 207 22.37 -7.40 -2.99
CA LYS A 207 23.32 -6.93 -1.99
C LYS A 207 23.87 -5.55 -2.41
N GLY A 208 24.03 -4.62 -1.48
CA GLY A 208 24.63 -3.31 -1.71
C GLY A 208 23.64 -2.17 -1.91
N TRP A 209 22.55 -2.39 -2.66
CA TRP A 209 21.57 -1.32 -2.96
C TRP A 209 20.10 -1.72 -2.92
N GLY A 210 19.79 -3.02 -2.85
CA GLY A 210 18.43 -3.51 -3.01
C GLY A 210 17.49 -3.02 -1.90
N THR A 211 16.26 -2.64 -2.26
CA THR A 211 15.25 -2.10 -1.35
C THR A 211 13.99 -2.96 -1.32
N SER A 212 13.60 -3.42 -0.14
CA SER A 212 12.34 -4.15 0.06
C SER A 212 11.31 -3.28 0.77
N VAL A 213 10.10 -3.25 0.22
CA VAL A 213 8.95 -2.49 0.74
C VAL A 213 7.85 -3.45 1.19
N ILE A 214 7.53 -3.41 2.48
CA ILE A 214 6.38 -4.10 3.05
C ILE A 214 5.12 -3.25 2.82
N ILE A 215 4.13 -3.85 2.15
CA ILE A 215 2.81 -3.27 1.90
C ILE A 215 1.72 -4.09 2.60
N GLY A 216 1.85 -5.41 2.60
CA GLY A 216 0.93 -6.31 3.26
C GLY A 216 0.88 -6.10 4.78
N VAL A 217 -0.31 -6.24 5.36
CA VAL A 217 -0.54 -6.11 6.80
C VAL A 217 -0.50 -7.49 7.46
N ALA A 218 0.49 -7.73 8.30
CA ALA A 218 0.63 -8.99 9.02
C ALA A 218 -0.44 -9.15 10.12
N PRO A 219 -0.83 -10.39 10.49
CA PRO A 219 -1.68 -10.64 11.64
C PRO A 219 -1.02 -10.16 12.94
N SER A 220 -1.86 -9.80 13.93
CA SER A 220 -1.38 -9.34 15.24
C SER A 220 -0.42 -10.35 15.89
N GLY A 221 0.63 -9.83 16.55
CA GLY A 221 1.64 -10.64 17.25
C GLY A 221 2.69 -11.33 16.38
N HIS A 222 2.62 -11.19 15.05
CA HIS A 222 3.65 -11.74 14.16
C HIS A 222 4.80 -10.74 13.97
N GLU A 223 6.01 -11.27 13.92
CA GLU A 223 7.23 -10.48 13.76
C GLU A 223 7.97 -10.87 12.48
N ILE A 224 8.57 -9.87 11.84
CA ILE A 224 9.51 -10.08 10.75
C ILE A 224 10.91 -10.30 11.31
N ALA A 225 11.68 -11.19 10.69
CA ALA A 225 13.05 -11.46 11.10
C ALA A 225 13.94 -11.72 9.88
N THR A 226 15.21 -11.31 9.98
CA THR A 226 16.28 -11.70 9.06
C THR A 226 17.62 -11.66 9.79
N ARG A 227 18.69 -12.15 9.16
CA ARG A 227 20.04 -11.96 9.68
C ARG A 227 20.46 -10.50 9.49
N PRO A 228 20.96 -9.80 10.52
CA PRO A 228 21.39 -8.40 10.41
C PRO A 228 22.39 -8.14 9.28
N PHE A 229 23.19 -9.15 8.92
CA PHE A 229 24.13 -9.08 7.81
C PHE A 229 23.46 -8.74 6.46
N GLN A 230 22.17 -9.05 6.28
CA GLN A 230 21.43 -8.64 5.09
C GLN A 230 21.35 -7.11 4.95
N LEU A 231 21.20 -6.41 6.07
CA LEU A 231 21.15 -4.94 6.13
C LEU A 231 22.55 -4.33 6.17
N VAL A 232 23.49 -4.91 6.95
CA VAL A 232 24.90 -4.46 6.98
C VAL A 232 25.50 -4.45 5.58
N THR A 233 25.09 -5.39 4.73
CA THR A 233 25.56 -5.49 3.34
C THR A 233 24.77 -4.61 2.36
N GLY A 234 24.05 -3.60 2.83
CA GLY A 234 23.53 -2.51 2.01
C GLY A 234 22.06 -2.62 1.56
N ARG A 235 21.31 -3.65 1.99
CA ARG A 235 19.88 -3.68 1.72
C ARG A 235 19.13 -2.68 2.59
N THR A 236 18.06 -2.11 2.05
CA THR A 236 17.11 -1.28 2.80
C THR A 236 15.79 -2.01 3.00
N TRP A 237 15.28 -2.05 4.22
CA TRP A 237 13.95 -2.57 4.52
C TRP A 237 13.06 -1.44 5.04
N LYS A 238 11.91 -1.21 4.39
CA LYS A 238 10.97 -0.15 4.77
C LYS A 238 9.53 -0.61 4.55
N GLY A 239 8.58 0.13 5.11
CA GLY A 239 7.15 -0.08 4.89
C GLY A 239 6.51 1.10 4.17
N THR A 240 5.28 0.92 3.72
CA THR A 240 4.44 2.00 3.18
C THR A 240 3.05 1.98 3.80
N ALA A 241 2.42 3.15 3.91
CA ALA A 241 1.02 3.29 4.30
C ALA A 241 0.30 4.13 3.25
N PHE A 242 -0.77 3.59 2.67
CA PHE A 242 -1.50 4.22 1.55
C PHE A 242 -0.57 4.68 0.41
N GLY A 243 0.53 3.94 0.18
CA GLY A 243 1.50 4.24 -0.86
C GLY A 243 2.29 5.55 -0.64
N GLY A 244 2.33 6.06 0.59
CA GLY A 244 2.95 7.36 0.89
C GLY A 244 2.24 8.54 0.23
N ASN A 245 1.02 8.36 -0.28
CA ASN A 245 0.27 9.43 -0.92
C ASN A 245 -0.09 10.51 0.10
N THR A 246 0.07 11.76 -0.33
CA THR A 246 -0.44 12.93 0.36
C THR A 246 -1.39 13.64 -0.60
N MET A 247 -2.67 13.73 -0.24
CA MET A 247 -3.71 14.27 -1.13
C MET A 247 -3.77 15.80 -1.10
N PHE A 248 -3.07 16.45 -0.16
CA PHE A 248 -3.07 17.91 0.01
C PHE A 248 -1.72 18.57 -0.29
N VAL A 249 -0.79 17.89 -0.97
CA VAL A 249 0.48 18.50 -1.38
C VAL A 249 0.49 18.56 -2.91
N ASN A 250 0.15 19.74 -3.44
CA ASN A 250 0.11 20.14 -4.85
C ASN A 250 -1.18 19.80 -5.64
N LEU A 251 -2.28 20.48 -5.28
CA LEU A 251 -3.16 21.11 -6.28
C LEU A 251 -2.96 22.63 -6.20
#